data_AF-A0A172QF21-F1
#
_entry.id   AF-A0A172QF21-F1
#
_cell.length_a   1.000
_cell.length_b   1.000
_cell.length_c   1.000
_cell.angle_alpha   90.00
_cell.angle_beta   90.00
_cell.angle_gamma   90.00
#
_symmetry.space_group_name_H-M   'P 1'
#
loop_
_entity.id
_entity.type
_entity.pdbx_description
1 polymer ?
#
loop_
_entity_poly.entity_id
_entity_poly.type
_entity_poly.pdbx_seq_one_letter_code
_entity_poly.pdbx_strand_id
1 'polypeptide(L)' 'YGAAHILKEMLTVKSDDVIGRIKLYKNLIKGFDHVDSGIPESFQVLIKEIQSLCFDIKTI' A
#
# COMPACT_ATOMS: atom_id res chain seq x y z
N TYR A 1 -15.40 8.29 13.14
CA TYR A 1 -13.97 8.20 13.46
C TYR A 1 -13.17 8.60 12.23
N GLY A 2 -12.50 9.75 12.25
CA GLY A 2 -11.63 10.23 11.15
C GLY A 2 -10.32 9.45 11.07
N ALA A 3 -10.41 8.13 10.89
CA ALA A 3 -9.30 7.19 10.96
C ALA A 3 -8.72 6.82 9.58
N ALA A 4 -8.92 7.68 8.57
CA ALA A 4 -8.49 7.41 7.20
C ALA A 4 -6.99 7.05 7.09
N HIS A 5 -6.14 7.74 7.86
CA HIS A 5 -4.71 7.45 7.91
C HIS A 5 -4.39 6.10 8.55
N ILE A 6 -5.08 5.75 9.64
CA ILE A 6 -4.91 4.46 10.32
C ILE A 6 -5.32 3.31 9.40
N LEU A 7 -6.46 3.45 8.72
CA LEU A 7 -6.92 2.46 7.75
C LEU A 7 -5.96 2.35 6.57
N LYS A 8 -5.49 3.47 6.04
CA LYS A 8 -4.50 3.49 4.95
C LYS A 8 -3.23 2.74 5.35
N GLU A 9 -2.70 3.00 6.55
CA GLU A 9 -1.51 2.29 7.05
C GLU A 9 -1.74 0.78 7.17
N MET A 10 -2.90 0.36 7.71
CA MET A 10 -3.24 -1.06 7.82
C MET A 10 -3.28 -1.75 6.46
N LEU A 11 -3.83 -1.10 5.44
CA LEU A 11 -3.98 -1.67 4.10
C LEU A 11 -2.73 -1.55 3.21
N THR A 12 -1.71 -0.79 3.63
CA THR A 12 -0.49 -0.55 2.82
C THR A 12 0.75 -1.01 3.58
N VAL A 13 1.44 -0.08 4.24
CA VAL A 13 2.76 -0.23 4.86
C VAL A 13 2.82 -1.25 6.00
N LYS A 14 1.68 -1.60 6.61
CA LYS A 14 1.61 -2.64 7.66
C LYS A 14 1.23 -4.03 7.13
N SER A 15 0.69 -4.14 5.91
CA SER A 15 0.26 -5.43 5.32
C SER A 15 1.10 -5.80 4.09
N ASP A 16 0.98 -5.01 3.03
CA ASP A 16 1.31 -5.44 1.67
C ASP A 16 2.52 -4.70 1.06
N ASP A 17 2.82 -3.49 1.50
CA ASP A 17 3.89 -2.66 0.91
C ASP A 17 5.27 -3.02 1.50
N VAL A 18 5.99 -3.90 0.80
CA VAL A 18 7.31 -4.39 1.23
C VAL A 18 8.36 -3.28 1.28
N ILE A 19 8.33 -2.34 0.32
CA ILE A 19 9.30 -1.25 0.21
C ILE A 19 9.01 -0.20 1.29
N GLY A 20 7.74 0.16 1.45
CA GLY A 20 7.24 1.07 2.48
C GLY A 20 7.52 0.55 3.88
N ARG A 21 7.41 -0.77 4.11
CA ARG A 21 7.74 -1.38 5.41
C ARG A 21 9.21 -1.17 5.79
N ILE A 22 10.16 -1.36 4.85
CA ILE A 22 11.59 -1.14 5.14
C ILE A 22 11.89 0.34 5.44
N LYS A 23 11.26 1.26 4.69
CA LYS A 23 11.39 2.70 4.94
C LYS A 23 10.79 3.08 6.29
N LEU A 24 9.63 2.55 6.63
CA LEU A 24 8.97 2.73 7.92
C LEU A 24 9.89 2.29 9.07
N TYR A 25 10.49 1.09 8.98
CA TYR A 25 11.45 0.63 9.98
C TYR A 25 12.64 1.58 10.15
N LYS A 26 13.23 2.07 9.04
CA LYS A 26 14.33 3.04 9.08
C LYS A 26 13.89 4.37 9.70
N ASN A 27 12.67 4.82 9.43
CA ASN A 27 12.13 6.07 9.93
C ASN A 27 11.84 5.99 11.43
N LEU A 28 11.27 4.86 11.90
CA LEU A 28 11.07 4.58 13.34
C LEU A 28 12.39 4.62 14.12
N ILE A 29 13.46 4.02 13.58
CA ILE A 29 14.79 4.04 14.21
C ILE A 29 15.36 5.47 14.28
N LYS A 30 15.08 6.30 13.27
CA LYS A 30 15.58 7.68 13.17
C LYS A 30 14.69 8.72 13.87
N GLY A 31 13.52 8.32 14.40
CA GLY A 31 12.55 9.23 15.01
C GLY A 31 11.77 10.11 14.03
N PHE A 32 11.64 9.69 12.77
CA PHE A 32 10.80 10.36 11.78
C PHE A 32 9.44 9.65 11.66
N ASP A 33 8.34 10.39 11.74
CA ASP A 33 6.96 9.85 11.63
C ASP A 33 6.37 9.88 10.21
N HIS A 34 7.17 10.24 9.21
CA HIS A 34 6.65 10.35 7.85
C HIS A 34 6.66 9.01 7.11
N VAL A 35 5.51 8.67 6.51
CA VAL A 35 5.28 7.41 5.81
C VAL A 35 4.51 7.67 4.53
N ASP A 36 5.20 7.60 3.40
CA ASP A 36 4.57 7.57 2.10
C ASP A 36 4.07 6.15 1.81
N SER A 37 2.76 6.02 1.69
CA SER A 37 2.06 4.78 1.34
C SER A 37 1.52 4.88 -0.09
N GLY A 38 1.96 3.94 -0.94
CA GLY A 38 1.54 3.82 -2.33
C GLY A 38 0.28 2.97 -2.53
N ILE A 39 0.06 2.52 -3.77
CA ILE A 39 -1.00 1.55 -4.11
C ILE A 39 -0.60 0.18 -3.56
N PRO A 40 -1.48 -0.52 -2.82
CA PRO A 40 -1.19 -1.87 -2.32
C PRO A 40 -0.89 -2.86 -3.44
N GLU A 41 0.08 -3.76 -3.22
CA GLU A 41 0.44 -4.83 -4.14
C GLU A 41 -0.74 -5.78 -4.39
N SER A 42 -1.58 -6.03 -3.38
CA SER A 42 -2.81 -6.82 -3.52
C SER A 42 -3.77 -6.24 -4.56
N PHE A 43 -3.82 -4.92 -4.70
CA PHE A 43 -4.62 -4.26 -5.73
C PHE A 43 -4.04 -4.48 -7.15
N GLN A 44 -2.71 -4.51 -7.28
CA GLN A 44 -2.08 -4.84 -8.56
C GLN A 44 -2.32 -6.30 -8.96
N VAL A 45 -2.30 -7.22 -7.99
CA VAL A 45 -2.65 -8.63 -8.23
C VAL A 45 -4.11 -8.73 -8.69
N LEU A 46 -5.03 -8.06 -8.00
CA LEU A 46 -6.45 -8.01 -8.39
C LEU A 46 -6.64 -7.52 -9.84
N ILE A 47 -5.96 -6.45 -10.25
CA ILE A 47 -6.03 -5.95 -11.63
C ILE A 47 -5.57 -7.03 -12.61
N LYS A 48 -4.45 -7.72 -12.33
CA LYS A 48 -3.93 -8.78 -13.20
C LYS A 48 -4.89 -9.97 -13.28
N GLU A 49 -5.52 -10.34 -12.17
CA GLU A 49 -6.51 -11.41 -12.14
C GLU A 49 -7.74 -11.06 -12.98
N ILE A 50 -8.24 -9.83 -12.90
CA ILE A 50 -9.37 -9.41 -13.74
C ILE A 50 -8.96 -9.30 -15.22
N GLN A 51 -7.75 -8.82 -15.50
CA GLN A 51 -7.21 -8.78 -16.87
C GLN A 51 -7.03 -10.19 -17.48
N SER A 52 -6.77 -11.21 -16.66
CA SER A 52 -6.72 -12.61 -17.11
C SER A 52 -8.05 -13.13 -17.64
N LEU A 53 -9.17 -12.49 -17.25
CA LEU A 53 -10.52 -12.76 -17.74
C LEU A 53 -10.90 -11.93 -18.98
N CYS A 54 -9.90 -11.33 -19.65
CA CYS A 54 -10.07 -10.48 -20.84
C CYS A 54 -10.76 -9.13 -20.59
N PHE A 55 -10.81 -8.65 -19.34
CA PHE A 55 -11.31 -7.31 -19.02
C PHE A 55 -10.16 -6.29 -19.00
N ASP A 56 -10.27 -5.19 -19.76
CA ASP A 56 -9.29 -4.09 -19.76
C ASP A 56 -9.61 -3.09 -18.64
N ILE A 57 -8.96 -3.25 -17.48
CA ILE A 57 -9.03 -2.32 -16.36
C ILE A 57 -7.74 -1.50 -16.32
N LYS A 58 -7.89 -0.17 -16.22
CA LYS A 58 -6.81 0.80 -16.07
C LYS A 58 -7.07 1.68 -14.86
N THR A 59 -6.03 1.87 -14.06
CA THR A 59 -5.99 2.90 -13.02
C THR A 59 -5.73 4.26 -13.68
N ILE A 60 -6.45 5.29 -13.20
CA ILE A 60 -6.33 6.69 -13.64
C ILE A 60 -5.18 7.37 -12.91
#